data_AF-A0A1B9DJA0-F1
#
_entry.id   AF-A0A1B9DJA0-F1
#
_cell.length_a   1.000
_cell.length_b   1.000
_cell.length_c   1.000
_cell.angle_alpha   90.00
_cell.angle_beta   90.00
_cell.angle_gamma   90.00
#
_symmetry.space_group_name_H-M   'P 1'
#
loop_
_entity.id
_entity.type
_entity.pdbx_description
1 polymer ?
#
loop_
_entity_poly.entity_id
_entity_poly.type
_entity_poly.pdbx_seq_one_letter_code
_entity_poly.pdbx_strand_id
1 'polypeptide(L)'
;MLNELQQQIKDLTEFDEIDLKVKHGDEIFPIIEKSTLFISYDYLLNDDSEYSFLNEEFYQKNSEFHNNRTDYQIYFEKVKTICSTKFNTVSKDTFNFKVVSLNKNLKEILKSVYDVSGLKAEQTPTFIEIILYTNKKSNRAPRVFGFIGNANVIYILFYDPFHKIFDATTPKNNNIL
;
A
#
# COMPACT_ATOMS: atom_id res chain seq x y z
N MET A 1 -20.84 25.68 -9.33
CA MET A 1 -20.05 25.42 -8.11
C MET A 1 -19.55 23.98 -8.01
N LEU A 2 -20.39 22.97 -7.73
CA LEU A 2 -19.91 21.57 -7.62
C LEU A 2 -19.38 21.03 -8.97
N ASN A 3 -20.08 21.34 -10.06
CA ASN A 3 -19.68 20.95 -11.42
C ASN A 3 -18.41 21.68 -11.90
N GLU A 4 -18.19 22.91 -11.46
CA GLU A 4 -16.96 23.66 -11.76
C GLU A 4 -15.78 23.12 -10.96
N LEU A 5 -16.00 22.69 -9.72
CA LEU A 5 -14.97 22.05 -8.90
C LEU A 5 -14.61 20.67 -9.46
N GLN A 6 -15.60 19.88 -9.89
CA GLN A 6 -15.38 18.61 -10.57
C GLN A 6 -14.64 18.80 -11.88
N GLN A 7 -14.99 19.83 -12.65
CA GLN A 7 -14.28 20.14 -13.90
C GLN A 7 -12.85 20.61 -13.63
N GLN A 8 -12.61 21.44 -12.59
CA GLN A 8 -11.25 21.83 -12.19
C GLN A 8 -10.40 20.66 -11.73
N ILE A 9 -10.98 19.72 -10.97
CA ILE A 9 -10.30 18.49 -10.56
C ILE A 9 -10.00 17.64 -11.80
N LYS A 10 -10.97 17.50 -12.70
CA LYS A 10 -10.83 16.76 -13.96
C LYS A 10 -9.74 17.35 -14.84
N ASP A 11 -9.73 18.67 -15.04
CA ASP A 11 -8.74 19.42 -15.81
C ASP A 11 -7.34 19.35 -15.17
N LEU A 12 -7.24 19.24 -13.83
CA LEU A 12 -5.99 19.01 -13.11
C LEU A 12 -5.47 17.56 -13.23
N THR A 13 -6.36 16.59 -13.49
CA THR A 13 -6.03 15.17 -13.61
C THR A 13 -5.97 14.65 -15.05
N GLU A 14 -6.46 15.40 -16.04
CA GLU A 14 -6.62 14.95 -17.44
C GLU A 14 -5.38 15.14 -18.31
N PHE A 15 -4.26 15.63 -17.77
CA PHE A 15 -3.01 15.77 -18.51
C PHE A 15 -1.96 14.72 -18.08
N ASP A 16 -1.76 13.77 -18.99
CA ASP A 16 -0.77 12.70 -19.09
C ASP A 16 -1.00 11.41 -18.30
N GLU A 17 -0.89 10.31 -19.04
CA GLU A 17 -0.88 8.92 -18.58
C GLU A 17 0.16 8.72 -17.44
N ILE A 18 -0.34 8.67 -16.19
CA ILE A 18 0.03 7.84 -15.01
C ILE A 18 -0.05 8.67 -13.71
N ASP A 19 -1.02 8.39 -12.82
CA ASP A 19 -1.11 8.97 -11.47
C ASP A 19 -1.09 7.90 -10.34
N LEU A 20 0.04 7.82 -9.63
CA LEU A 20 0.20 7.06 -8.38
C LEU A 20 0.33 8.01 -7.17
N LYS A 21 -0.49 9.07 -7.17
CA LYS A 21 -0.89 10.04 -6.14
C LYS A 21 0.22 10.94 -5.56
N VAL A 22 0.82 11.93 -6.22
CA VAL A 22 0.45 12.68 -7.42
C VAL A 22 1.77 13.21 -7.99
N LYS A 23 2.18 12.81 -9.18
CA LYS A 23 3.37 13.36 -9.87
C LYS A 23 3.13 14.87 -10.10
N HIS A 24 4.02 15.76 -9.66
CA HIS A 24 3.86 17.20 -9.94
C HIS A 24 4.74 17.58 -11.12
N GLY A 25 4.12 17.73 -12.30
CA GLY A 25 4.85 17.86 -13.56
C GLY A 25 5.63 16.57 -13.85
N ASP A 26 6.96 16.65 -13.85
CA ASP A 26 7.85 15.51 -14.05
C ASP A 26 8.51 14.97 -12.78
N GLU A 27 8.19 15.53 -11.61
CA GLU A 27 8.92 15.26 -10.37
C GLU A 27 8.08 14.51 -9.34
N ILE A 28 8.74 13.58 -8.64
CA ILE A 28 8.25 12.98 -7.39
C ILE A 28 8.87 13.75 -6.23
N PHE A 29 8.02 14.28 -5.35
CA PHE A 29 8.51 14.96 -4.16
C PHE A 29 9.06 13.96 -3.14
N PRO A 30 10.20 14.28 -2.51
CA PRO A 30 10.75 13.44 -1.45
C PRO A 30 9.86 13.47 -0.20
N ILE A 31 9.92 12.40 0.58
CA ILE A 31 9.24 12.30 1.87
C ILE A 31 9.84 13.32 2.84
N ILE A 32 8.97 14.05 3.54
CA ILE A 32 9.37 15.00 4.58
C ILE A 32 9.66 14.23 5.87
N GLU A 33 10.92 13.83 6.06
CA GLU A 33 11.39 12.98 7.17
C GLU A 33 10.93 13.40 8.56
N LYS A 34 10.87 14.72 8.82
CA LYS A 34 10.55 15.27 10.15
C LYS A 34 9.05 15.54 10.35
N SER A 35 8.22 15.24 9.35
CA SER A 35 6.76 15.39 9.41
C SER A 35 6.09 14.07 9.73
N THR A 36 4.87 14.14 10.25
CA THR A 36 3.97 12.99 10.35
C THR A 36 3.48 12.55 8.97
N LEU A 37 2.95 11.34 8.92
CA LEU A 37 2.23 10.82 7.76
C LEU A 37 0.73 11.11 7.90
N PHE A 38 0.03 11.23 6.78
CA PHE A 38 -1.42 11.33 6.73
C PHE A 38 -1.95 10.14 5.95
N ILE A 39 -3.12 9.59 6.29
CA ILE A 39 -3.70 8.52 5.48
C ILE A 39 -4.82 9.08 4.61
N SER A 40 -4.79 8.74 3.32
CA SER A 40 -5.95 8.83 2.45
C SER A 40 -6.61 7.46 2.38
N TYR A 41 -7.92 7.48 2.63
CA TYR A 41 -8.80 6.33 2.46
C TYR A 41 -9.48 6.34 1.08
N ASP A 42 -8.83 6.91 0.06
CA ASP A 42 -9.18 6.67 -1.34
C ASP A 42 -8.88 5.20 -1.64
N TYR A 43 -9.84 4.35 -1.28
CA TYR A 43 -9.76 2.91 -1.42
C TYR A 43 -9.78 2.57 -2.91
N LEU A 44 -8.65 2.10 -3.41
CA LEU A 44 -8.52 1.53 -4.74
C LEU A 44 -8.90 0.06 -4.65
N LEU A 45 -10.19 -0.17 -4.43
CA LEU A 45 -10.76 -1.50 -4.30
C LEU A 45 -10.68 -2.21 -5.65
N ASN A 46 -9.87 -3.25 -5.71
CA ASN A 46 -10.12 -4.35 -6.64
C ASN A 46 -10.96 -5.39 -5.90
N ASP A 47 -12.27 -5.11 -5.80
CA ASP A 47 -13.22 -5.91 -5.02
C ASP A 47 -13.32 -7.36 -5.49
N ASP A 48 -12.99 -7.62 -6.75
CA ASP A 48 -13.01 -8.95 -7.36
C ASP A 48 -11.68 -9.73 -7.15
N SER A 49 -10.76 -9.20 -6.33
CA SER A 49 -9.46 -9.84 -6.07
C SER A 49 -9.34 -10.46 -4.68
N GLU A 50 -8.49 -11.48 -4.57
CA GLU A 50 -8.13 -12.08 -3.28
C GLU A 50 -7.41 -11.10 -2.33
N TYR A 51 -6.91 -9.98 -2.86
CA TYR A 51 -6.21 -8.92 -2.13
C TYR A 51 -7.14 -7.79 -1.62
N SER A 52 -8.45 -7.97 -1.78
CA SER A 52 -9.45 -6.99 -1.36
C SER A 52 -9.54 -6.88 0.17
N PHE A 53 -9.87 -5.69 0.65
CA PHE A 53 -10.28 -5.47 2.04
C PHE A 53 -11.66 -6.07 2.36
N LEU A 54 -12.43 -6.47 1.34
CA LEU A 54 -13.66 -7.26 1.50
C LEU A 54 -13.40 -8.74 1.75
N ASN A 55 -12.15 -9.20 1.68
CA ASN A 55 -11.79 -10.58 2.00
C ASN A 55 -12.21 -10.91 3.44
N GLU A 56 -12.96 -12.01 3.62
CA GLU A 56 -13.52 -12.41 4.92
C GLU A 56 -12.45 -12.52 6.01
N GLU A 57 -11.23 -12.91 5.64
CA GLU A 57 -10.08 -13.01 6.54
C GLU A 57 -9.76 -11.71 7.29
N PHE A 58 -10.07 -10.55 6.68
CA PHE A 58 -9.82 -9.25 7.31
C PHE A 58 -10.70 -9.02 8.56
N TYR A 59 -11.84 -9.71 8.63
CA TYR A 59 -12.85 -9.59 9.68
C TYR A 59 -12.85 -10.77 10.66
N GLN A 60 -12.04 -11.81 10.41
CA GLN A 60 -11.95 -12.96 11.30
C GLN A 60 -11.04 -12.69 12.50
N LYS A 61 -11.38 -13.26 13.67
CA LYS A 61 -10.61 -13.14 14.92
C LYS A 61 -9.58 -14.27 15.04
N ASN A 62 -8.65 -14.32 14.09
CA ASN A 62 -7.68 -15.40 13.98
C ASN A 62 -6.28 -15.04 14.52
N SER A 63 -6.14 -13.88 15.17
CA SER A 63 -4.84 -13.42 15.64
C SER A 63 -4.36 -14.16 16.89
N GLU A 64 -3.17 -14.76 16.81
CA GLU A 64 -2.46 -15.34 17.97
C GLU A 64 -1.88 -14.30 18.92
N PHE A 65 -1.45 -13.14 18.40
CA PHE A 65 -0.81 -12.10 19.21
C PHE A 65 -1.80 -11.09 19.80
N HIS A 66 -2.98 -10.97 19.20
CA HIS A 66 -4.01 -10.01 19.59
C HIS A 66 -5.33 -10.75 19.85
N ASN A 67 -5.49 -11.26 21.08
CA ASN A 67 -6.67 -12.04 21.46
C ASN A 67 -7.98 -11.29 21.17
N ASN A 68 -8.94 -11.98 20.55
CA ASN A 68 -10.27 -11.47 20.18
C ASN A 68 -10.28 -10.26 19.22
N ARG A 69 -9.18 -10.01 18.51
CA ARG A 69 -9.10 -8.90 17.56
C ARG A 69 -9.01 -9.37 16.12
N THR A 70 -9.61 -8.59 15.23
CA THR A 70 -9.57 -8.82 13.78
C THR A 70 -8.39 -8.06 13.14
N ASP A 71 -7.98 -8.49 11.95
CA ASP A 71 -6.97 -7.78 11.15
C ASP A 71 -7.40 -6.33 10.86
N TYR A 72 -8.70 -6.10 10.60
CA TYR A 72 -9.30 -4.76 10.49
C TYR A 72 -8.97 -3.89 11.71
N GLN A 73 -9.26 -4.36 12.92
CA GLN A 73 -9.04 -3.58 14.14
C GLN A 73 -7.56 -3.29 14.36
N ILE A 74 -6.69 -4.24 14.04
CA ILE A 74 -5.24 -4.11 14.22
C ILE A 74 -4.67 -3.13 13.20
N TYR A 75 -5.12 -3.22 11.95
CA TYR A 75 -4.74 -2.30 10.88
C TYR A 75 -5.03 -0.84 11.25
N PHE A 76 -6.26 -0.51 11.68
CA PHE A 76 -6.62 0.87 12.01
C PHE A 76 -5.83 1.43 13.21
N GLU A 77 -5.54 0.60 14.21
CA GLU A 77 -4.67 1.01 15.33
C GLU A 77 -3.22 1.27 14.91
N LYS A 78 -2.68 0.44 14.01
CA LYS A 78 -1.34 0.65 13.46
C LYS A 78 -1.28 1.92 12.63
N VAL A 79 -2.25 2.13 11.75
CA VAL A 79 -2.37 3.37 10.96
C VAL A 79 -2.41 4.59 11.87
N LYS A 80 -3.21 4.55 12.94
CA LYS A 80 -3.29 5.66 13.91
C LYS A 80 -1.92 5.95 14.52
N THR A 81 -1.20 4.92 14.95
CA THR A 81 0.15 5.05 15.53
C THR A 81 1.15 5.61 14.51
N ILE A 82 1.13 5.08 13.29
CA ILE A 82 1.97 5.50 12.16
C ILE A 82 1.75 6.99 11.83
N CYS A 83 0.49 7.41 11.69
CA CYS A 83 0.15 8.79 11.33
C CYS A 83 0.35 9.78 12.48
N SER A 84 0.44 9.30 13.72
CA SER A 84 0.75 10.13 14.89
C SER A 84 2.25 10.30 15.14
N THR A 85 3.09 9.63 14.34
CA THR A 85 4.54 9.57 14.51
C THR A 85 5.25 10.17 13.30
N LYS A 86 6.44 10.76 13.50
CA LYS A 86 7.26 11.30 12.39
C LYS A 86 7.79 10.18 11.51
N PHE A 87 7.87 10.43 10.20
CA PHE A 87 8.30 9.42 9.24
C PHE A 87 9.68 8.84 9.56
N ASN A 88 10.67 9.65 9.92
CA ASN A 88 12.01 9.17 10.28
C ASN A 88 12.08 8.23 11.48
N THR A 89 11.05 8.23 12.33
CA THR A 89 10.88 7.29 13.45
C THR A 89 10.15 6.05 12.96
N VAL A 90 9.05 6.22 12.21
CA VAL A 90 8.27 5.13 11.64
C VAL A 90 9.10 4.26 10.70
N SER A 91 9.93 4.87 9.84
CA SER A 91 10.77 4.16 8.87
C SER A 91 11.85 3.28 9.50
N LYS A 92 12.14 3.47 10.80
CA LYS A 92 13.03 2.63 11.59
C LYS A 92 12.31 1.48 12.29
N ASP A 93 10.98 1.56 12.42
CA ASP A 93 10.15 0.50 12.99
C ASP A 93 9.86 -0.58 11.94
N THR A 94 10.91 -1.34 11.63
CA THR A 94 10.84 -2.45 10.66
C THR A 94 9.90 -3.58 11.06
N PHE A 95 9.35 -3.55 12.27
CA PHE A 95 8.36 -4.51 12.72
C PHE A 95 6.98 -4.14 12.21
N ASN A 96 6.55 -2.88 12.36
CA ASN A 96 5.18 -2.48 11.99
C ASN A 96 5.06 -1.87 10.61
N PHE A 97 6.14 -1.27 10.10
CA PHE A 97 6.15 -0.51 8.87
C PHE A 97 7.46 -0.72 8.12
N LYS A 98 7.41 -1.02 6.83
CA LYS A 98 8.62 -1.00 6.00
C LYS A 98 8.40 -0.28 4.71
N VAL A 99 9.44 0.41 4.27
CA VAL A 99 9.59 0.79 2.87
C VAL A 99 10.02 -0.44 2.09
N VAL A 100 9.33 -0.74 0.99
CA VAL A 100 9.56 -1.93 0.16
C VAL A 100 9.84 -1.55 -1.28
N SER A 101 10.65 -2.36 -1.95
CA SER A 101 10.88 -2.23 -3.39
C SER A 101 9.79 -2.93 -4.19
N LEU A 102 9.48 -2.39 -5.37
CA LEU A 102 8.53 -2.99 -6.30
C LEU A 102 9.05 -4.32 -6.85
N ASN A 103 8.39 -5.43 -6.50
CA ASN A 103 8.63 -6.73 -7.14
C ASN A 103 7.74 -6.92 -8.39
N LYS A 104 7.93 -8.04 -9.11
CA LYS A 104 7.18 -8.32 -10.34
C LYS A 104 5.66 -8.40 -10.09
N ASN A 105 5.24 -9.14 -9.06
CA ASN A 105 3.82 -9.36 -8.76
C ASN A 105 3.12 -8.04 -8.41
N LEU A 106 3.74 -7.20 -7.56
CA LEU A 106 3.20 -5.90 -7.19
C LEU A 106 3.11 -4.97 -8.41
N LYS A 107 4.09 -5.01 -9.33
CA LYS A 107 4.00 -4.28 -10.61
C LYS A 107 2.81 -4.76 -11.45
N GLU A 108 2.58 -6.06 -11.56
CA GLU A 108 1.46 -6.62 -12.32
C GLU A 108 0.10 -6.21 -11.72
N ILE A 109 -0.02 -6.22 -10.39
CA ILE A 109 -1.25 -5.77 -9.72
C ILE A 109 -1.43 -4.24 -9.90
N LEU A 110 -0.37 -3.44 -9.81
CA LEU A 110 -0.47 -2.00 -10.07
C LEU A 110 -0.90 -1.69 -11.50
N LYS A 111 -0.39 -2.45 -12.48
CA LYS A 111 -0.80 -2.32 -13.89
C LYS A 111 -2.29 -2.60 -14.08
N SER A 112 -2.83 -3.61 -13.39
CA SER A 112 -4.26 -3.94 -13.53
C SER A 112 -5.17 -2.93 -12.83
N VAL A 113 -4.74 -2.35 -11.71
CA VAL A 113 -5.56 -1.36 -10.96
C VAL A 113 -5.59 0.01 -11.64
N TYR A 114 -4.46 0.44 -12.21
CA TYR A 114 -4.31 1.81 -12.73
C TYR A 114 -4.32 1.91 -14.26
N ASP A 115 -4.50 0.79 -14.96
CA ASP A 115 -4.47 0.71 -16.44
C ASP A 115 -3.20 1.34 -17.05
N VAL A 116 -2.05 1.09 -16.43
CA VAL A 116 -0.76 1.65 -16.85
C VAL A 116 0.08 0.62 -17.60
N SER A 117 0.59 0.99 -18.78
CA SER A 117 1.38 0.08 -19.63
C SER A 117 2.79 -0.20 -19.06
N GLY A 118 3.34 0.74 -18.27
CA GLY A 118 4.63 0.61 -17.58
C GLY A 118 4.81 1.62 -16.46
N LEU A 119 5.71 1.31 -15.51
CA LEU A 119 6.11 2.19 -14.41
C LEU A 119 7.61 2.46 -14.53
N LYS A 120 8.00 3.70 -14.83
CA LYS A 120 9.41 4.10 -14.77
C LYS A 120 9.82 4.27 -13.30
N ALA A 121 11.10 4.05 -13.00
CA ALA A 121 11.61 4.14 -11.63
C ALA A 121 11.42 5.56 -11.05
N GLU A 122 11.58 6.58 -11.91
CA GLU A 122 11.44 7.99 -11.58
C GLU A 122 9.97 8.40 -11.37
N GLN A 123 9.03 7.54 -11.77
CA GLN A 123 7.57 7.73 -11.65
C GLN A 123 6.97 6.85 -10.54
N THR A 124 7.82 6.14 -9.79
CA THR A 124 7.37 5.20 -8.76
C THR A 124 7.42 5.85 -7.38
N PRO A 125 6.28 6.02 -6.67
CA PRO A 125 6.28 6.53 -5.31
C PRO A 125 6.93 5.54 -4.34
N THR A 126 7.19 5.97 -3.11
CA THR A 126 7.79 5.09 -2.10
C THR A 126 6.76 4.07 -1.62
N PHE A 127 6.93 2.80 -1.98
CA PHE A 127 6.05 1.72 -1.56
C PHE A 127 6.28 1.31 -0.11
N ILE A 128 5.20 0.93 0.56
CA ILE A 128 5.21 0.56 1.97
C ILE A 128 4.45 -0.75 2.22
N GLU A 129 4.85 -1.47 3.26
CA GLU A 129 4.05 -2.52 3.89
C GLU A 129 3.78 -2.19 5.36
N ILE A 130 2.54 -2.40 5.79
CA ILE A 130 2.11 -2.39 7.19
C ILE A 130 1.89 -3.85 7.59
N ILE A 131 2.71 -4.34 8.50
CA ILE A 131 2.66 -5.74 8.95
C ILE A 131 1.66 -5.84 10.09
N LEU A 132 0.69 -6.75 10.04
CA LEU A 132 -0.38 -6.80 11.04
C LEU A 132 -0.08 -7.72 12.25
N TYR A 133 1.01 -8.50 12.23
CA TYR A 133 1.38 -9.45 13.30
C TYR A 133 0.23 -10.33 13.80
N THR A 134 -0.58 -10.85 12.89
CA THR A 134 -1.58 -11.87 13.18
C THR A 134 -1.07 -13.20 12.62
N ASN A 135 -0.32 -13.98 13.41
CA ASN A 135 0.02 -15.33 12.96
C ASN A 135 -1.27 -16.14 12.91
N LYS A 136 -1.54 -16.74 11.74
CA LYS A 136 -2.65 -17.66 11.53
C LYS A 136 -2.07 -19.08 11.54
N LYS A 137 -1.98 -19.72 12.71
CA LYS A 137 -1.69 -21.14 13.01
C LYS A 137 -0.50 -21.87 12.34
N SER A 138 0.27 -21.21 11.48
CA SER A 138 1.44 -21.73 10.75
C SER A 138 1.86 -20.79 9.60
N ASN A 139 1.04 -19.80 9.26
CA ASN A 139 1.30 -18.83 8.19
C ASN A 139 1.90 -17.52 8.72
N ARG A 140 2.67 -16.85 7.85
CA ARG A 140 3.26 -15.53 8.10
C ARG A 140 2.15 -14.49 8.34
N ALA A 141 2.47 -13.41 9.07
CA ALA A 141 1.50 -12.36 9.44
C ALA A 141 0.98 -11.52 8.24
N PRO A 142 -0.34 -11.41 8.01
CA PRO A 142 -0.97 -10.57 6.99
C PRO A 142 -0.36 -9.17 6.87
N ARG A 143 -0.42 -8.62 5.65
CA ARG A 143 0.17 -7.31 5.34
C ARG A 143 -0.81 -6.44 4.60
N VAL A 144 -0.69 -5.14 4.84
CA VAL A 144 -1.36 -4.12 4.03
C VAL A 144 -0.31 -3.37 3.24
N PHE A 145 -0.48 -3.30 1.92
CA PHE A 145 0.41 -2.58 1.02
C PHE A 145 -0.18 -1.23 0.64
N GLY A 146 0.72 -0.28 0.41
CA GLY A 146 0.39 1.05 -0.07
C GLY A 146 1.64 1.76 -0.56
N PHE A 147 1.54 3.07 -0.71
CA PHE A 147 2.69 3.92 -0.98
C PHE A 147 2.52 5.30 -0.33
N ILE A 148 3.62 6.03 -0.23
CA ILE A 148 3.66 7.42 0.22
C ILE A 148 3.74 8.31 -1.01
N GLY A 149 2.71 9.13 -1.17
CA GLY A 149 2.61 10.18 -2.18
C GLY A 149 3.06 11.54 -1.66
N ASN A 150 2.61 12.59 -2.34
CA ASN A 150 2.95 13.97 -1.98
C ASN A 150 2.54 14.32 -0.55
N ALA A 151 3.29 15.26 0.05
CA ALA A 151 3.01 15.79 1.38
C ALA A 151 2.83 14.70 2.46
N ASN A 152 3.58 13.60 2.35
CA ASN A 152 3.56 12.49 3.31
C ASN A 152 2.20 11.76 3.40
N VAL A 153 1.39 11.79 2.35
CA VAL A 153 0.10 11.08 2.31
C VAL A 153 0.33 9.61 1.97
N ILE A 154 -0.06 8.72 2.87
CA ILE A 154 -0.16 7.27 2.69
C ILE A 154 -1.42 6.97 1.92
N TYR A 155 -1.27 6.15 0.91
CA TYR A 155 -2.35 5.64 0.09
C TYR A 155 -2.32 4.12 0.11
N ILE A 156 -3.42 3.53 0.53
CA ILE A 156 -3.54 2.10 0.75
C ILE A 156 -4.07 1.43 -0.51
N LEU A 157 -3.53 0.26 -0.82
CA LEU A 157 -3.80 -0.47 -2.05
C LEU A 157 -4.35 -1.87 -1.81
N PHE A 158 -3.63 -2.71 -1.08
CA PHE A 158 -3.92 -4.15 -1.02
C PHE A 158 -3.88 -4.67 0.41
N TYR A 159 -4.72 -5.64 0.71
CA TYR A 159 -4.61 -6.50 1.87
C TYR A 159 -4.16 -7.89 1.40
N ASP A 160 -2.98 -8.34 1.84
CA ASP A 160 -2.43 -9.66 1.51
C ASP A 160 -2.53 -10.58 2.75
N PRO A 161 -3.63 -11.33 2.90
CA PRO A 161 -3.80 -12.26 4.02
C PRO A 161 -2.83 -13.45 3.98
N PHE A 162 -2.26 -13.78 2.83
CA PHE A 162 -1.59 -15.07 2.59
C PHE A 162 -0.18 -14.96 2.02
N HIS A 163 0.41 -13.76 1.92
CA HIS A 163 1.79 -13.51 1.46
C HIS A 163 2.04 -13.88 0.00
N LYS A 164 1.01 -13.79 -0.84
CA LYS A 164 1.14 -14.13 -2.27
C LYS A 164 1.82 -13.02 -3.07
N ILE A 165 1.80 -11.77 -2.61
CA ILE A 165 2.44 -10.66 -3.31
C ILE A 165 3.97 -10.81 -3.24
N PHE A 166 4.51 -11.17 -2.07
CA PHE A 166 5.95 -11.43 -1.86
C PHE A 166 6.16 -12.89 -1.44
N ASP A 167 5.79 -13.82 -2.31
CA ASP A 167 6.00 -15.24 -2.06
C ASP A 167 7.47 -15.63 -2.27
N ALA A 168 8.17 -15.92 -1.18
CA ALA A 168 9.55 -16.40 -1.21
C ALA A 168 9.67 -17.85 -1.69
N THR A 169 8.55 -18.57 -1.83
CA THR A 169 8.53 -19.99 -2.19
C THR A 169 8.40 -20.27 -3.68
N THR A 170 8.23 -19.24 -4.53
CA THR A 170 8.37 -19.44 -5.98
C THR A 170 9.85 -19.76 -6.27
N PRO A 171 10.22 -20.98 -6.68
CA PRO A 171 11.59 -21.26 -7.03
C PRO A 171 11.96 -20.32 -8.18
N LYS A 172 13.11 -19.65 -8.09
CA LYS A 172 13.74 -19.14 -9.30
C LYS A 172 13.97 -20.38 -10.17
N ASN A 173 13.21 -20.53 -11.25
CA ASN A 173 13.60 -21.42 -12.33
C ASN A 173 14.92 -20.87 -12.86
N ASN A 174 16.02 -21.34 -12.26
CA ASN A 174 17.34 -21.22 -12.85
C ASN A 174 17.25 -22.04 -14.12
N ASN A 175 17.11 -21.34 -15.25
CA ASN A 175 17.30 -21.94 -16.56
C ASN A 175 18.66 -22.62 -16.55
N ILE A 176 18.62 -23.94 -16.61
CA ILE A 176 19.75 -24.77 -17.04
C ILE A 176 19.87 -24.50 -18.55
N LEU A 177 20.94 -23.80 -18.92
CA LEU A 177 21.56 -23.91 -20.24
C LEU A 177 22.88 -24.66 -20.04
#